data_AF-A0A3B0Y002-F1
#
_entry.id   AF-A0A3B0Y002-F1
#
_cell.length_a   1.000
_cell.length_b   1.000
_cell.length_c   1.000
_cell.angle_alpha   90.00
_cell.angle_beta   90.00
_cell.angle_gamma   90.00
#
_symmetry.space_group_name_H-M   'P 1'
#
loop_
_entity.id
_entity.type
_entity.pdbx_description
1 polymer ?
#
loop_
_entity_poly.entity_id
_entity_poly.type
_entity_poly.pdbx_seq_one_letter_code
_entity_poly.pdbx_strand_id
1 'polypeptide(L)'
;MTELTNSSPKNKGTAIKYILIGLATIILGYIFLIKPWFYSEPGYVYHVRTVLGDEQLITDVGWNYFPFGRYNSWKRAMTVQALKGSSANSIRAESDSANTSASLPPMSIMFLDQVDAHAETTVRFSIPTEEESFLKLAHEYRTPENLLRTALMPAFKETLQANASLMTAEEYYAGGRTEFNSEFENQMGKGIFLVKREEIRVKSRQSQASANASLGTDQESSMAAAKPFLSLKKYGTVTASPNVKNNVLPNLASRLCPPWLPT
;
A
#
# COMPACT_ATOMS: atom_id res chain seq x y z
N MET A 1 46.04 -63.64 58.69
CA MET A 1 46.59 -63.33 57.35
C MET A 1 45.39 -63.04 56.46
N THR A 2 45.08 -61.77 56.26
CA THR A 2 43.90 -61.30 55.53
C THR A 2 44.16 -61.35 54.03
N GLU A 3 43.34 -62.12 53.32
CA GLU A 3 43.36 -62.20 51.86
C GLU A 3 42.86 -60.92 51.19
N LEU A 4 43.54 -60.62 50.09
CA LEU A 4 43.23 -59.58 49.11
C LEU A 4 42.03 -60.00 48.26
N THR A 5 41.04 -59.11 48.09
CA THR A 5 40.17 -59.11 46.91
C THR A 5 40.03 -57.66 46.43
N ASN A 6 40.92 -57.22 45.56
CA ASN A 6 40.77 -57.22 44.10
C ASN A 6 39.63 -56.30 43.62
N SER A 7 39.93 -55.00 43.51
CA SER A 7 39.06 -53.99 42.90
C SER A 7 39.08 -54.17 41.38
N SER A 8 38.03 -54.79 40.84
CA SER A 8 37.83 -54.96 39.40
C SER A 8 37.65 -53.59 38.72
N PRO A 9 38.48 -53.20 37.73
CA PRO A 9 38.29 -51.98 36.95
C PRO A 9 37.26 -52.23 35.85
N LYS A 10 36.05 -52.66 36.21
CA LYS A 10 34.95 -52.81 35.25
C LYS A 10 34.31 -51.44 35.00
N ASN A 11 34.06 -51.14 33.72
CA ASN A 11 33.06 -50.17 33.26
C ASN A 11 33.40 -48.67 33.09
N LYS A 12 34.66 -48.23 33.03
CA LYS A 12 34.94 -46.84 32.61
C LYS A 12 34.42 -46.54 31.19
N GLY A 13 34.59 -47.48 30.25
CA GLY A 13 34.18 -47.30 28.84
C GLY A 13 32.67 -47.38 28.59
N THR A 14 31.89 -48.05 29.44
CA THR A 14 30.42 -48.11 29.33
C THR A 14 29.77 -46.96 30.10
N ALA A 15 30.33 -46.53 31.23
CA ALA A 15 29.89 -45.32 31.93
C ALA A 15 30.01 -44.08 31.03
N ILE A 16 31.11 -43.95 30.27
CA ILE A 16 31.29 -42.88 29.28
C ILE A 16 30.24 -42.96 28.16
N LYS A 17 29.86 -44.17 27.71
CA LYS A 17 28.80 -44.35 26.70
C LYS A 17 27.43 -43.91 27.23
N TYR A 18 27.07 -44.23 28.46
CA TYR A 18 25.80 -43.78 29.05
C TYR A 18 25.77 -42.26 29.29
N ILE A 19 26.90 -41.65 29.66
CA ILE A 19 27.02 -40.19 29.78
C ILE A 19 26.87 -39.53 28.40
N LEU A 20 27.51 -40.06 27.36
CA LEU A 20 27.35 -39.56 25.98
C LEU A 20 25.91 -39.71 25.46
N ILE A 21 25.26 -40.84 25.75
CA ILE A 21 23.86 -41.07 25.38
C ILE A 21 22.95 -40.08 26.13
N GLY A 22 23.17 -39.87 27.43
CA GLY A 22 22.41 -38.89 28.21
C GLY A 22 22.60 -37.45 27.73
N LEU A 23 23.82 -37.10 27.31
CA LEU A 23 24.10 -35.77 26.77
C LEU A 23 23.47 -35.60 25.37
N ALA A 24 23.50 -36.64 24.54
CA ALA A 24 22.86 -36.64 23.22
C ALA A 24 21.33 -36.55 23.30
N THR A 25 20.69 -37.22 24.27
CA THR A 25 19.23 -37.12 24.47
C THR A 25 18.81 -35.73 24.96
N ILE A 26 19.62 -35.09 25.82
CA ILE A 26 19.40 -33.71 26.24
C ILE A 26 19.52 -32.74 25.06
N ILE A 27 20.54 -32.90 24.20
CA ILE A 27 20.72 -32.08 23.00
C ILE A 27 19.55 -32.28 22.03
N LEU A 28 19.11 -33.52 21.80
CA LEU A 28 17.98 -33.81 20.90
C LEU A 28 16.66 -33.27 21.46
N GLY A 29 16.45 -33.37 22.77
CA GLY A 29 15.31 -32.75 23.46
C GLY A 29 15.33 -31.23 23.34
N TYR A 30 16.50 -30.60 23.46
CA TYR A 30 16.68 -29.16 23.28
C TYR A 30 16.40 -28.72 21.83
N ILE A 31 16.83 -29.47 20.83
CA ILE A 31 16.53 -29.18 19.41
C ILE A 31 15.02 -29.28 19.13
N PHE A 32 14.34 -30.26 19.72
CA PHE A 32 12.88 -30.40 19.58
C PHE A 32 12.11 -29.23 20.25
N LEU A 33 12.64 -28.69 21.35
CA LEU A 33 12.08 -27.52 22.03
C LEU A 33 12.14 -26.23 21.18
N ILE A 34 13.04 -26.14 20.19
CA ILE A 34 13.21 -24.95 19.33
C ILE A 34 12.15 -24.88 18.21
N LYS A 35 11.29 -25.90 18.06
CA LYS A 35 10.21 -25.98 17.05
C LYS A 35 10.63 -25.46 15.65
N PRO A 36 11.61 -26.08 14.98
CA PRO A 36 12.11 -25.59 13.69
C PRO A 36 11.20 -25.98 12.50
N TRP A 37 10.13 -26.73 12.72
CA TRP A 37 9.15 -27.07 11.70
C TRP A 37 7.87 -26.27 11.89
N PHE A 38 7.42 -25.64 10.83
CA PHE A 38 6.10 -25.01 10.79
C PHE A 38 5.34 -25.48 9.54
N TYR A 39 4.01 -25.47 9.66
CA TYR A 39 3.12 -25.78 8.56
C TYR A 39 2.68 -24.49 7.88
N SER A 40 2.95 -24.38 6.59
CA SER A 40 2.51 -23.26 5.76
C SER A 40 1.10 -23.52 5.27
N GLU A 41 0.16 -22.70 5.73
CA GLU A 41 -1.24 -22.75 5.33
C GLU A 41 -1.43 -22.11 3.94
N PRO A 42 -2.36 -22.64 3.12
CA PRO A 42 -2.73 -22.00 1.87
C PRO A 42 -3.35 -20.61 2.11
N GLY A 43 -3.06 -19.66 1.22
CA GLY A 43 -3.57 -18.29 1.32
C GLY A 43 -2.69 -17.33 2.13
N TYR A 44 -1.60 -17.84 2.70
CA TYR A 44 -0.59 -17.06 3.39
C TYR A 44 0.74 -17.01 2.65
N VAL A 45 1.49 -15.96 2.93
CA VAL A 45 2.87 -15.75 2.53
C VAL A 45 3.67 -15.58 3.80
N TYR A 46 4.75 -16.35 3.95
CA TYR A 46 5.55 -16.34 5.15
C TYR A 46 6.86 -15.62 4.89
N HIS A 47 7.07 -14.53 5.61
CA HIS A 47 8.34 -13.83 5.65
C HIS A 47 9.19 -14.44 6.76
N VAL A 48 10.24 -15.17 6.41
CA VAL A 48 11.09 -15.86 7.37
C VAL A 48 12.44 -15.15 7.46
N ARG A 49 12.89 -14.85 8.69
CA ARG A 49 14.16 -14.15 8.95
C ARG A 49 15.07 -14.98 9.82
N THR A 50 16.26 -15.28 9.30
CA THR A 50 17.28 -16.12 9.95
C THR A 50 18.15 -15.29 10.85
N VAL A 51 18.68 -15.90 11.92
CA VAL A 51 19.66 -15.26 12.81
C VAL A 51 20.91 -14.78 12.06
N LEU A 52 21.23 -15.44 10.94
CA LEU A 52 22.33 -15.07 10.04
C LEU A 52 22.00 -13.90 9.08
N GLY A 53 20.81 -13.31 9.19
CA GLY A 53 20.37 -12.17 8.36
C GLY A 53 19.84 -12.55 6.98
N ASP A 54 19.74 -13.84 6.67
CA ASP A 54 19.09 -14.31 5.45
C ASP A 54 17.57 -14.21 5.59
N GLU A 55 16.94 -13.63 4.57
CA GLU A 55 15.50 -13.40 4.51
C GLU A 55 14.94 -14.08 3.27
N GLN A 56 13.94 -14.93 3.49
CA GLN A 56 13.38 -15.73 2.40
C GLN A 56 11.86 -15.65 2.41
N LEU A 57 11.31 -15.69 1.19
CA LEU A 57 9.89 -15.75 0.95
C LEU A 57 9.42 -17.19 0.75
N ILE A 58 8.54 -17.67 1.64
CA ILE A 58 7.92 -18.98 1.49
C ILE A 58 6.46 -18.81 1.09
N THR A 59 6.15 -19.20 -0.14
CA THR A 59 4.77 -19.21 -0.69
C THR A 59 4.19 -20.62 -0.84
N ASP A 60 5.04 -21.64 -0.76
CA ASP A 60 4.64 -23.03 -0.93
C ASP A 60 3.91 -23.57 0.29
N VAL A 61 2.86 -24.35 0.02
CA VAL A 61 2.05 -25.02 1.05
C VAL A 61 2.74 -26.30 1.50
N GLY A 62 2.71 -26.55 2.81
CA GLY A 62 3.26 -27.78 3.39
C GLY A 62 4.22 -27.54 4.55
N TRP A 63 4.99 -28.58 4.85
CA TRP A 63 5.97 -28.56 5.93
C TRP A 63 7.24 -27.86 5.48
N ASN A 64 7.51 -26.70 6.07
CA ASN A 64 8.73 -25.97 5.84
C ASN A 64 9.63 -26.06 7.07
N TYR A 65 10.91 -26.31 6.82
CA TYR A 65 11.93 -26.37 7.86
C TYR A 65 12.67 -25.05 7.91
N PHE A 66 12.72 -24.48 9.10
CA PHE A 66 13.47 -23.29 9.37
C PHE A 66 14.28 -23.43 10.65
N PRO A 67 15.61 -23.56 10.56
CA PRO A 67 16.42 -23.98 11.70
C PRO A 67 16.39 -22.96 12.84
N PHE A 68 16.45 -21.65 12.56
CA PHE A 68 16.49 -20.61 13.61
C PHE A 68 15.99 -19.24 13.12
N GLY A 69 14.96 -18.69 13.78
CA GLY A 69 14.60 -17.28 13.67
C GLY A 69 13.11 -16.99 13.86
N ARG A 70 12.60 -15.94 13.22
CA ARG A 70 11.20 -15.49 13.35
C ARG A 70 10.53 -15.50 11.99
N TYR A 71 9.28 -15.91 11.94
CA TYR A 71 8.44 -15.77 10.75
C TYR A 71 7.27 -14.82 11.02
N ASN A 72 6.86 -14.08 10.00
CA ASN A 72 5.64 -13.29 9.98
C ASN A 72 4.75 -13.80 8.86
N SER A 73 3.48 -14.07 9.15
CA SER A 73 2.47 -14.45 8.15
C SER A 73 1.78 -13.22 7.57
N TRP A 74 1.54 -13.24 6.27
CA TRP A 74 0.83 -12.19 5.53
C TRP A 74 -0.26 -12.85 4.69
N LYS A 75 -1.50 -12.33 4.70
CA LYS A 75 -2.54 -12.82 3.77
C LYS A 75 -2.17 -12.47 2.35
N ARG A 76 -2.28 -13.42 1.43
CA ARG A 76 -2.14 -13.16 -0.01
C ARG A 76 -3.10 -12.10 -0.51
N ALA A 77 -4.28 -11.99 0.11
CA ALA A 77 -5.21 -10.92 -0.17
C ALA A 77 -5.85 -10.35 1.09
N MET A 78 -5.93 -9.02 1.15
CA MET A 78 -6.57 -8.27 2.22
C MET A 78 -7.68 -7.40 1.66
N THR A 79 -8.73 -7.20 2.44
CA THR A 79 -9.90 -6.42 2.01
C THR A 79 -10.04 -5.17 2.86
N VAL A 80 -10.32 -4.05 2.20
CA VAL A 80 -10.76 -2.80 2.82
C VAL A 80 -12.19 -2.57 2.38
N GLN A 81 -13.09 -2.47 3.36
CA GLN A 81 -14.52 -2.32 3.14
C GLN A 81 -15.00 -1.05 3.83
N ALA A 82 -15.76 -0.22 3.14
CA ALA A 82 -16.51 0.88 3.72
C ALA A 82 -18.00 0.53 3.63
N LEU A 83 -18.63 0.21 4.76
CA LEU A 83 -20.01 -0.29 4.82
C LEU A 83 -20.80 0.37 5.95
N LYS A 84 -22.09 0.62 5.73
CA LYS A 84 -22.99 1.19 6.75
C LYS A 84 -23.24 0.19 7.87
N GLY A 85 -23.07 0.62 9.11
CA GLY A 85 -23.16 -0.23 10.31
C GLY A 85 -21.80 -0.72 10.83
N SER A 86 -20.69 -0.40 10.15
CA SER A 86 -19.36 -0.67 10.68
C SER A 86 -18.94 0.40 11.70
N SER A 87 -18.55 -0.02 12.90
CA SER A 87 -18.16 0.89 13.98
C SER A 87 -16.74 1.40 13.77
N ALA A 88 -16.55 2.73 13.85
CA ALA A 88 -15.28 3.43 13.63
C ALA A 88 -14.12 2.93 14.52
N ASN A 89 -14.42 2.21 15.60
CA ASN A 89 -13.43 1.74 16.56
C ASN A 89 -13.18 0.23 16.52
N SER A 90 -13.70 -0.48 15.51
CA SER A 90 -13.51 -1.91 15.40
C SER A 90 -12.95 -2.25 14.02
N ILE A 91 -11.62 -2.33 13.93
CA ILE A 91 -10.96 -3.18 12.92
C ILE A 91 -11.39 -4.61 13.26
N ARG A 92 -12.61 -4.99 12.84
CA ARG A 92 -13.09 -6.36 12.97
C ARG A 92 -12.49 -7.13 11.81
N ALA A 93 -11.39 -7.82 12.11
CA ALA A 93 -11.06 -9.00 11.36
C ALA A 93 -12.27 -9.94 11.45
N GLU A 94 -12.83 -10.37 10.33
CA GLU A 94 -13.70 -11.54 10.35
C GLU A 94 -12.87 -12.68 10.99
N SER A 95 -13.34 -13.22 12.12
CA SER A 95 -12.61 -14.23 12.92
C SER A 95 -12.28 -15.46 12.07
N ASP A 96 -11.19 -16.18 12.25
CA ASP A 96 -10.52 -16.62 13.49
C ASP A 96 -8.99 -16.74 13.18
N SER A 97 -8.06 -16.20 13.98
CA SER A 97 -6.58 -16.11 13.70
C SER A 97 -6.11 -14.97 12.75
N ALA A 98 -6.07 -13.74 13.28
CA ALA A 98 -5.91 -12.48 12.54
C ALA A 98 -4.66 -12.37 11.62
N ASN A 99 -4.94 -12.19 10.33
CA ASN A 99 -4.03 -11.63 9.32
C ASN A 99 -4.79 -10.55 8.49
N THR A 100 -5.55 -9.73 9.22
CA THR A 100 -6.10 -8.39 8.98
C THR A 100 -6.77 -8.02 7.63
N SER A 101 -8.10 -7.80 7.70
CA SER A 101 -8.93 -7.01 6.79
C SER A 101 -9.51 -5.81 7.56
N ALA A 102 -9.76 -4.68 6.91
CA ALA A 102 -10.36 -3.49 7.53
C ALA A 102 -11.81 -3.33 7.12
N SER A 103 -12.66 -3.06 8.11
CA SER A 103 -13.99 -2.50 7.89
C SER A 103 -14.01 -1.07 8.43
N LEU A 104 -14.46 -0.14 7.61
CA LEU A 104 -14.52 1.29 7.86
C LEU A 104 -15.98 1.76 7.84
N PRO A 105 -16.31 2.83 8.58
CA PRO A 105 -17.59 3.48 8.42
C PRO A 105 -17.73 4.02 6.97
N PRO A 106 -18.96 4.26 6.49
CA PRO A 106 -19.18 4.88 5.19
C PRO A 106 -18.37 6.15 5.04
N MET A 107 -17.69 6.28 3.91
CA MET A 107 -16.82 7.43 3.65
C MET A 107 -17.64 8.57 3.06
N SER A 108 -17.52 9.76 3.65
CA SER A 108 -18.09 10.98 3.08
C SER A 108 -17.22 11.43 1.91
N ILE A 109 -17.80 11.51 0.72
CA ILE A 109 -17.18 12.01 -0.50
C ILE A 109 -17.96 13.22 -1.01
N MET A 110 -17.26 14.11 -1.71
CA MET A 110 -17.83 15.31 -2.32
C MET A 110 -17.65 15.19 -3.83
N PHE A 111 -18.75 15.32 -4.57
CA PHE A 111 -18.73 15.39 -6.03
C PHE A 111 -18.29 16.77 -6.53
N LEU A 112 -17.99 16.87 -7.83
CA LEU A 112 -17.56 18.12 -8.47
C LEU A 112 -18.56 19.28 -8.28
N ASP A 113 -19.85 18.97 -8.20
CA ASP A 113 -20.97 19.90 -8.00
C ASP A 113 -21.26 20.20 -6.53
N GLN A 114 -20.32 19.90 -5.62
CA GLN A 114 -20.44 20.10 -4.16
C GLN A 114 -21.59 19.32 -3.52
N VAL A 115 -21.98 18.20 -4.14
CA VAL A 115 -22.94 17.27 -3.54
C VAL A 115 -22.19 16.30 -2.62
N ASP A 116 -22.59 16.28 -1.35
CA ASP A 116 -22.14 15.31 -0.36
C ASP A 116 -22.82 13.95 -0.57
N ALA A 117 -22.02 12.88 -0.55
CA ALA A 117 -22.52 11.52 -0.61
C ALA A 117 -21.74 10.59 0.33
N HIS A 118 -22.41 9.54 0.80
CA HIS A 118 -21.78 8.47 1.57
C HIS A 118 -21.50 7.29 0.65
N ALA A 119 -20.23 7.04 0.37
CA ALA A 119 -19.81 5.94 -0.47
C ALA A 119 -19.61 4.67 0.33
N GLU A 120 -20.24 3.59 -0.13
CA GLU A 120 -20.02 2.23 0.32
C GLU A 120 -19.28 1.48 -0.79
N THR A 121 -18.05 1.06 -0.51
CA THR A 121 -17.22 0.38 -1.51
C THR A 121 -16.27 -0.60 -0.84
N THR A 122 -15.93 -1.65 -1.56
CA THR A 122 -15.05 -2.73 -1.11
C THR A 122 -13.95 -2.94 -2.12
N VAL A 123 -12.71 -2.91 -1.65
CA VAL A 123 -11.53 -3.19 -2.48
C VAL A 123 -10.75 -4.34 -1.87
N ARG A 124 -10.24 -5.20 -2.75
CA ARG A 124 -9.38 -6.33 -2.39
C ARG A 124 -7.99 -6.10 -2.96
N PHE A 125 -7.00 -6.10 -2.09
CA PHE A 125 -5.60 -5.97 -2.42
C PHE A 125 -4.94 -7.34 -2.42
N SER A 126 -4.14 -7.63 -3.44
CA SER A 126 -3.27 -8.82 -3.48
C SER A 126 -1.83 -8.43 -3.20
N ILE A 127 -1.15 -9.20 -2.35
CA ILE A 127 0.28 -9.05 -2.11
C ILE A 127 1.06 -9.68 -3.28
N PRO A 128 2.16 -9.04 -3.76
CA PRO A 128 3.04 -9.66 -4.76
C PRO A 128 3.65 -10.97 -4.26
N THR A 129 3.73 -11.97 -5.14
CA THR A 129 4.36 -13.27 -4.86
C THR A 129 5.84 -13.32 -5.23
N GLU A 130 6.34 -12.28 -5.89
CA GLU A 130 7.75 -12.13 -6.23
C GLU A 130 8.56 -11.76 -4.98
N GLU A 131 9.70 -12.43 -4.80
CA GLU A 131 10.53 -12.30 -3.61
C GLU A 131 11.06 -10.88 -3.40
N GLU A 132 11.68 -10.27 -4.42
CA GLU A 132 12.25 -8.92 -4.32
C GLU A 132 11.18 -7.86 -3.98
N SER A 133 10.06 -7.89 -4.69
CA SER A 133 8.93 -6.98 -4.49
C SER A 133 8.30 -7.14 -3.10
N PHE A 134 8.19 -8.38 -2.62
CA PHE A 134 7.66 -8.67 -1.29
C PHE A 134 8.63 -8.26 -0.18
N LEU A 135 9.93 -8.54 -0.32
CA LEU A 135 10.93 -8.15 0.68
C LEU A 135 10.93 -6.63 0.87
N LYS A 136 10.89 -5.85 -0.23
CA LYS A 136 10.75 -4.39 -0.13
C LYS A 136 9.52 -3.95 0.67
N LEU A 137 8.37 -4.58 0.42
CA LEU A 137 7.12 -4.33 1.15
C LEU A 137 7.25 -4.70 2.64
N ALA A 138 7.86 -5.85 2.93
CA ALA A 138 8.02 -6.37 4.27
C ALA A 138 9.03 -5.55 5.09
N HIS A 139 10.04 -4.98 4.46
CA HIS A 139 10.99 -4.05 5.08
C HIS A 139 10.33 -2.72 5.45
N GLU A 140 9.58 -2.15 4.51
CA GLU A 140 8.92 -0.85 4.68
C GLU A 140 7.88 -0.90 5.80
N TYR A 141 6.97 -1.88 5.74
CA TYR A 141 5.82 -1.92 6.63
C TYR A 141 6.00 -2.82 7.85
N ARG A 142 6.95 -3.76 7.82
CA ARG A 142 7.27 -4.73 8.89
C ARG A 142 6.17 -5.72 9.27
N THR A 143 4.92 -5.28 9.38
CA THR A 143 3.73 -6.08 9.72
C THR A 143 2.56 -5.77 8.76
N PRO A 144 1.67 -6.75 8.51
CA PRO A 144 0.52 -6.55 7.63
C PRO A 144 -0.48 -5.51 8.18
N GLU A 145 -0.62 -5.39 9.50
CA GLU A 145 -1.47 -4.37 10.13
C GLU A 145 -0.97 -2.96 9.84
N ASN A 146 0.35 -2.77 9.84
CA ASN A 146 0.96 -1.48 9.59
C ASN A 146 0.80 -1.09 8.13
N LEU A 147 0.99 -2.03 7.19
CA LEU A 147 0.69 -1.84 5.77
C LEU A 147 -0.77 -1.35 5.58
N LEU A 148 -1.72 -2.03 6.21
CA LEU A 148 -3.14 -1.69 6.09
C LEU A 148 -3.42 -0.27 6.60
N ARG A 149 -2.95 0.06 7.82
CA ARG A 149 -3.28 1.32 8.49
C ARG A 149 -2.59 2.55 7.88
N THR A 150 -1.35 2.40 7.42
CA THR A 150 -0.51 3.53 6.99
C THR A 150 -0.49 3.74 5.48
N ALA A 151 -0.70 2.69 4.68
CA ALA A 151 -0.65 2.80 3.23
C ALA A 151 -2.02 2.56 2.59
N LEU A 152 -2.62 1.40 2.81
CA LEU A 152 -3.81 1.00 2.06
C LEU A 152 -5.05 1.81 2.45
N MET A 153 -5.28 2.03 3.75
CA MET A 153 -6.43 2.82 4.20
C MET A 153 -6.34 4.29 3.75
N PRO A 154 -5.21 5.01 3.88
CA PRO A 154 -5.08 6.35 3.34
C PRO A 154 -5.20 6.39 1.80
N ALA A 155 -4.50 5.51 1.08
CA ALA A 155 -4.57 5.47 -0.38
C ALA A 155 -6.00 5.22 -0.89
N PHE A 156 -6.75 4.31 -0.25
CA PHE A 156 -8.15 4.06 -0.55
C PHE A 156 -9.04 5.30 -0.33
N LYS A 157 -8.83 6.03 0.76
CA LYS A 157 -9.62 7.25 1.05
C LYS A 157 -9.31 8.37 0.06
N GLU A 158 -8.02 8.59 -0.21
CA GLU A 158 -7.55 9.65 -1.11
C GLU A 158 -7.99 9.40 -2.55
N THR A 159 -7.85 8.18 -3.05
CA THR A 159 -8.28 7.82 -4.42
C THR A 159 -9.80 7.90 -4.58
N LEU A 160 -10.58 7.45 -3.59
CA LEU A 160 -12.04 7.53 -3.64
C LEU A 160 -12.50 8.99 -3.67
N GLN A 161 -11.91 9.85 -2.83
CA GLN A 161 -12.20 11.27 -2.79
C GLN A 161 -11.73 12.00 -4.06
N ALA A 162 -10.54 11.66 -4.59
CA ALA A 162 -10.02 12.20 -5.83
C ALA A 162 -10.91 11.84 -7.01
N ASN A 163 -11.34 10.58 -7.11
CA ASN A 163 -12.24 10.15 -8.18
C ASN A 163 -13.61 10.83 -8.09
N ALA A 164 -14.18 10.97 -6.89
CA ALA A 164 -15.43 11.71 -6.68
C ALA A 164 -15.34 13.17 -7.15
N SER A 165 -14.19 13.82 -6.94
CA SER A 165 -13.98 15.21 -7.35
C SER A 165 -13.94 15.43 -8.87
N LEU A 166 -13.83 14.36 -9.67
CA LEU A 166 -13.75 14.43 -11.13
C LEU A 166 -15.10 14.26 -11.84
N MET A 167 -16.15 13.92 -11.10
CA MET A 167 -17.46 13.57 -11.64
C MET A 167 -18.55 14.38 -10.95
N THR A 168 -19.61 14.75 -11.67
CA THR A 168 -20.79 15.38 -11.03
C THR A 168 -21.73 14.31 -10.46
N ALA A 169 -22.52 14.66 -9.45
CA ALA A 169 -23.50 13.73 -8.91
C ALA A 169 -24.55 13.34 -9.97
N GLU A 170 -24.96 14.29 -10.82
CA GLU A 170 -25.88 14.03 -11.92
C GLU A 170 -25.35 12.97 -12.89
N GLU A 171 -24.09 13.07 -13.32
CA GLU A 171 -23.46 12.09 -14.21
C GLU A 171 -23.38 10.70 -13.56
N TYR A 172 -23.10 10.65 -12.25
CA TYR A 172 -23.08 9.41 -11.49
C TYR A 172 -24.46 8.73 -11.46
N TYR A 173 -25.53 9.50 -11.24
CA TYR A 173 -26.90 8.99 -11.21
C TYR A 173 -27.49 8.71 -12.60
N ALA A 174 -27.07 9.44 -13.63
CA ALA A 174 -27.53 9.29 -15.01
C ALA A 174 -26.97 8.05 -15.73
N GLY A 175 -26.08 7.29 -15.08
CA GLY A 175 -25.56 6.02 -15.60
C GLY A 175 -24.05 5.85 -15.47
N GLY A 176 -23.31 6.86 -15.02
CA GLY A 176 -21.85 6.81 -14.92
C GLY A 176 -21.29 6.02 -13.72
N ARG A 177 -22.09 5.24 -12.99
CA ARG A 177 -21.62 4.41 -11.87
C ARG A 177 -20.55 3.40 -12.28
N THR A 178 -20.70 2.80 -13.46
CA THR A 178 -19.73 1.84 -13.99
C THR A 178 -18.41 2.52 -14.29
N GLU A 179 -18.46 3.72 -14.89
CA GLU A 179 -17.26 4.52 -15.16
C GLU A 179 -16.56 4.94 -13.87
N PHE A 180 -17.31 5.39 -12.86
CA PHE A 180 -16.77 5.69 -11.55
C PHE A 180 -16.00 4.50 -10.94
N ASN A 181 -16.57 3.29 -10.99
CA ASN A 181 -15.93 2.09 -10.46
C ASN A 181 -14.67 1.70 -11.24
N SER A 182 -14.72 1.75 -12.57
CA SER A 182 -13.56 1.45 -13.42
C SER A 182 -12.42 2.46 -13.24
N GLU A 183 -12.73 3.76 -13.16
CA GLU A 183 -11.74 4.80 -12.91
C GLU A 183 -11.16 4.71 -11.49
N PHE A 184 -11.98 4.34 -10.50
CA PHE A 184 -11.53 4.08 -9.13
C PHE A 184 -10.55 2.91 -9.08
N GLU A 185 -10.88 1.78 -9.70
CA GLU A 185 -9.98 0.61 -9.78
C GLU A 185 -8.68 0.96 -10.51
N ASN A 186 -8.76 1.70 -11.61
CA ASN A 186 -7.61 2.15 -12.39
C ASN A 186 -6.68 3.05 -11.57
N GLN A 187 -7.25 3.99 -10.78
CA GLN A 187 -6.46 4.86 -9.90
C GLN A 187 -5.85 4.11 -8.71
N MET A 188 -6.56 3.12 -8.17
CA MET A 188 -6.04 2.25 -7.12
C MET A 188 -4.86 1.40 -7.61
N GLY A 189 -4.92 0.90 -8.84
CA GLY A 189 -3.86 0.04 -9.41
C GLY A 189 -2.67 0.80 -9.99
N LYS A 190 -2.90 1.95 -10.63
CA LYS A 190 -1.85 2.70 -11.35
C LYS A 190 -1.36 3.96 -10.62
N GLY A 191 -2.09 4.42 -9.61
CA GLY A 191 -1.85 5.69 -8.92
C GLY A 191 -2.89 6.76 -9.29
N ILE A 192 -2.94 7.83 -8.49
CA ILE A 192 -3.92 8.92 -8.63
C ILE A 192 -3.64 9.73 -9.90
N PHE A 193 -4.70 10.15 -10.61
CA PHE A 193 -4.56 11.01 -11.78
C PHE A 193 -4.14 12.44 -11.40
N LEU A 194 -3.20 13.00 -12.15
CA LEU A 194 -2.95 14.44 -12.13
C LEU A 194 -3.83 15.11 -13.17
N VAL A 195 -4.74 15.98 -12.72
CA VAL A 195 -5.60 16.74 -13.61
C VAL A 195 -5.13 18.18 -13.66
N LYS A 196 -4.92 18.69 -14.87
CA LYS A 196 -4.63 20.11 -15.10
C LYS A 196 -5.84 20.73 -15.78
N ARG A 197 -6.35 21.79 -15.17
CA ARG A 197 -7.47 22.58 -15.67
C ARG A 197 -6.94 23.55 -16.73
N GLU A 198 -7.42 23.43 -17.97
CA GLU A 198 -7.10 24.36 -19.04
C GLU A 198 -8.37 25.12 -19.44
N GLU A 199 -8.36 26.44 -19.23
CA GLU A 199 -9.42 27.33 -19.71
C GLU A 199 -9.14 27.67 -21.18
N ILE A 200 -9.90 27.06 -22.09
CA ILE A 200 -9.77 27.36 -23.51
C ILE A 200 -10.71 28.52 -23.84
N ARG A 201 -10.14 29.73 -23.96
CA ARG A 201 -10.85 30.89 -24.50
C ARG A 201 -10.97 30.74 -26.02
N VAL A 202 -12.05 30.11 -26.48
CA VAL A 202 -12.37 30.12 -27.90
C VAL A 202 -12.87 31.52 -28.26
N LYS A 203 -12.06 32.29 -28.98
CA LYS A 203 -12.55 33.50 -29.65
C LYS A 203 -13.51 33.04 -30.73
N SER A 204 -14.82 33.16 -30.49
CA SER A 204 -15.81 32.98 -31.55
C SER A 204 -15.51 34.03 -32.62
N ARG A 205 -15.19 33.58 -33.83
CA ARG A 205 -15.09 34.47 -34.99
C ARG A 205 -16.50 34.99 -35.23
N GLN A 206 -16.80 36.23 -34.81
CA GLN A 206 -18.05 36.89 -35.15
C GLN A 206 -18.15 36.87 -36.68
N SER A 207 -19.10 36.11 -37.21
CA SER A 207 -19.58 36.34 -38.56
C SER A 207 -20.19 37.74 -38.52
N GLN A 208 -19.55 38.70 -39.20
CA GLN A 208 -20.12 40.01 -39.44
C GLN A 208 -21.36 39.82 -40.32
N ALA A 209 -22.47 39.47 -39.70
CA ALA A 209 -23.77 39.58 -40.33
C ALA A 209 -24.02 41.08 -40.51
N SER A 210 -24.19 41.51 -41.76
CA SER A 210 -24.37 42.90 -42.19
C SER A 210 -25.67 43.56 -41.70
N ALA A 211 -26.35 42.97 -40.72
CA ALA A 211 -27.67 43.40 -40.25
C ALA A 211 -27.61 44.47 -39.15
N ASN A 212 -26.43 44.82 -38.62
CA ASN A 212 -26.31 45.72 -37.47
C ASN A 212 -25.33 46.88 -37.73
N ALA A 213 -25.57 47.66 -38.79
CA ALA A 213 -24.80 48.87 -39.10
C ALA A 213 -25.14 50.08 -38.20
N SER A 214 -26.07 49.94 -37.25
CA SER A 214 -26.55 51.02 -36.38
C SER A 214 -26.17 50.86 -34.90
N LEU A 215 -25.46 49.79 -34.53
CA LEU A 215 -25.02 49.61 -33.15
C LEU A 215 -23.62 50.21 -32.99
N GLY A 216 -23.51 51.26 -32.17
CA GLY A 216 -22.24 51.95 -31.90
C GLY A 216 -21.16 51.00 -31.38
N THR A 217 -19.91 51.31 -31.72
CA THR A 217 -18.69 50.53 -31.41
C THR A 217 -18.49 50.26 -29.92
N ASP A 218 -19.16 51.03 -29.07
CA ASP A 218 -19.03 50.93 -27.61
C ASP A 218 -19.87 49.77 -27.02
N GLN A 219 -20.92 49.32 -27.72
CA GLN A 219 -21.78 48.20 -27.28
C GLN A 219 -21.21 46.82 -27.67
N GLU A 220 -20.41 46.75 -28.74
CA GLU A 220 -19.87 45.49 -29.29
C GLU A 220 -18.76 44.90 -28.38
N SER A 221 -18.00 45.77 -27.71
CA SER A 221 -16.92 45.35 -26.80
C SER A 221 -17.42 44.69 -25.50
N SER A 222 -18.65 44.99 -25.08
CA SER A 222 -19.24 44.47 -23.83
C SER A 222 -20.07 43.20 -24.02
N MET A 223 -20.55 42.92 -25.23
CA MET A 223 -21.42 41.75 -25.50
C MET A 223 -20.65 40.54 -26.05
N ALA A 224 -19.40 40.72 -26.48
CA ALA A 224 -18.48 39.66 -26.90
C ALA A 224 -17.76 38.98 -25.71
N ALA A 225 -18.44 38.84 -24.58
CA ALA A 225 -17.93 38.06 -23.46
C ALA A 225 -17.91 36.58 -23.87
N ALA A 226 -16.75 36.11 -24.33
CA ALA A 226 -16.47 34.72 -24.59
C ALA A 226 -16.90 33.91 -23.36
N LYS A 227 -17.90 33.03 -23.52
CA LYS A 227 -18.30 32.11 -22.45
C LYS A 227 -17.11 31.19 -22.18
N PRO A 228 -16.49 31.21 -20.99
CA PRO A 228 -15.43 30.27 -20.68
C PRO A 228 -16.06 28.89 -20.58
N PHE A 229 -15.70 27.99 -21.50
CA PHE A 229 -15.98 26.57 -21.35
C PHE A 229 -14.80 25.94 -20.62
N LEU A 230 -15.10 25.07 -19.67
CA LEU A 230 -14.08 24.38 -18.91
C LEU A 230 -13.86 22.97 -19.42
N SER A 231 -12.67 22.73 -19.99
CA SER A 231 -12.19 21.37 -20.23
C SER A 231 -11.23 20.94 -19.15
N LEU A 232 -11.52 19.82 -18.51
CA LEU A 232 -10.57 19.07 -17.71
C LEU A 232 -9.83 18.13 -18.65
N LYS A 233 -8.50 18.22 -18.68
CA LYS A 233 -7.66 17.28 -19.43
C LYS A 233 -6.92 16.42 -18.41
N LYS A 234 -7.20 15.11 -18.43
CA LYS A 234 -6.51 14.12 -17.59
C LYS A 234 -5.08 13.99 -18.14
N TYR A 235 -4.08 14.25 -17.31
CA TYR A 235 -2.68 13.95 -17.64
C TYR A 235 -2.28 12.64 -16.97
N GLY A 236 -1.29 11.95 -17.55
CA GLY A 236 -0.89 10.60 -17.19
C GLY A 236 -0.59 10.39 -15.70
N THR A 237 -0.62 9.13 -15.32
CA THR A 237 -0.58 8.65 -13.94
C THR A 237 0.77 8.94 -13.26
N VAL A 238 0.74 9.43 -12.02
CA VAL A 238 1.92 9.35 -11.14
C VAL A 238 1.89 7.97 -10.52
N THR A 239 2.74 7.08 -11.00
CA THR A 239 3.00 5.81 -10.33
C THR A 239 3.50 6.11 -8.93
N ALA A 240 2.66 5.88 -7.91
CA ALA A 240 3.09 5.84 -6.53
C ALA A 240 3.91 4.56 -6.30
N SER A 241 5.08 4.50 -6.95
CA SER A 241 6.14 3.59 -6.54
C SER A 241 6.77 4.19 -5.28
N PRO A 242 7.10 3.41 -4.24
CA PRO A 242 7.87 3.92 -3.12
C PRO A 242 9.30 4.11 -3.63
N ASN A 243 9.51 5.24 -4.28
CA ASN A 243 10.80 5.71 -4.73
C ASN A 243 10.96 7.13 -4.23
N VAL A 244 11.49 7.20 -3.00
CA VAL A 244 12.39 8.22 -2.49
C VAL A 244 12.13 9.62 -3.05
N LYS A 245 11.50 10.46 -2.22
CA LYS A 245 11.69 11.92 -2.31
C LYS A 245 13.18 12.21 -2.10
N ASN A 246 13.96 12.22 -3.18
CA ASN A 246 15.25 12.89 -3.19
C ASN A 246 14.97 14.39 -3.12
N ASN A 247 14.97 14.91 -1.89
CA ASN A 247 15.17 16.31 -1.59
C ASN A 247 16.52 16.73 -2.18
N VAL A 248 16.50 17.24 -3.40
CA VAL A 248 17.50 18.19 -3.86
C VAL A 248 16.81 19.54 -3.82
N LEU A 249 17.07 20.28 -2.75
CA LEU A 249 16.72 21.69 -2.62
C LEU A 249 17.27 22.43 -3.86
N PRO A 250 16.47 23.23 -4.57
CA PRO A 250 17.01 24.10 -5.60
C PRO A 250 17.95 25.09 -4.93
N ASN A 251 19.21 25.01 -5.35
CA ASN A 251 20.34 25.81 -4.93
C ASN A 251 20.01 27.31 -5.11
N LEU A 252 19.50 27.94 -4.05
CA LEU A 252 19.23 29.37 -3.95
C LEU A 252 20.52 30.13 -3.53
N ALA A 253 21.64 29.77 -4.15
CA ALA A 253 22.96 30.38 -3.91
C ALA A 253 23.61 30.88 -5.21
N SER A 254 22.81 31.46 -6.11
CA SER A 254 23.32 32.16 -7.30
C SER A 254 22.51 33.42 -7.57
N ARG A 255 22.58 34.37 -6.63
CA ARG A 255 22.19 35.79 -6.79
C ARG A 255 22.53 36.45 -5.47
N LEU A 256 23.76 36.93 -5.33
CA LEU A 256 24.21 38.01 -4.43
C LEU A 256 25.75 38.03 -4.46
N CYS A 257 26.33 38.46 -5.59
CA CYS A 257 27.67 39.04 -5.60
C CYS A 257 27.54 40.47 -6.14
N PRO A 258 27.92 41.48 -5.36
CA PRO A 258 27.91 42.87 -5.81
C PRO A 258 29.15 43.22 -6.66
N PRO A 259 29.10 44.30 -7.46
CA PRO A 259 30.10 44.62 -8.46
C PRO A 259 31.16 45.58 -7.92
N TRP A 260 32.35 45.09 -7.56
CA TRP A 260 33.50 45.98 -7.35
C TRP A 260 34.87 45.29 -7.46
N LEU A 261 35.57 45.73 -8.50
CA LEU A 261 37.01 45.97 -8.65
C LEU A 261 37.97 44.87 -9.14
N PRO A 262 39.04 45.30 -9.86
CA PRO A 262 39.64 44.59 -10.99
C PRO A 262 41.07 44.10 -10.73
N THR A 263 41.48 43.07 -11.48
CA THR A 263 42.64 42.99 -12.41
C THR A 263 42.80 41.53 -12.79
#